data_AF-A0A846DES3-F1
#
_entry.id   AF-A0A846DES3-F1
#
_cell.length_a   1.000
_cell.length_b   1.000
_cell.length_c   1.000
_cell.angle_alpha   90.00
_cell.angle_beta   90.00
_cell.angle_gamma   90.00
#
_symmetry.space_group_name_H-M   'P 1'
#
loop_
_entity.id
_entity.type
_entity.pdbx_description
1 polymer ?
#
loop_
_entity_poly.entity_id
_entity_poly.type
_entity_poly.pdbx_seq_one_letter_code
_entity_poly.pdbx_strand_id
1 'polypeptide(L)'
;MSIKWKYSFDELSEGKIREYRIFRGGESLSYIEMLEELRTSIDFRTFYNSLLNKCPFKAFRWENRLITTETKEREYTFVLVDSPSLERRLDKTSFKEFLKPRDDVATFPSLRKDATMIIPTEPSQCEGYGHLASFVRNAPNYVTDMLWKVVSEEVIKRIGREPIWLSTAGGGVSWLHVRIDTRPKYYQYTPYKT
;
A
#
# COMPACT_ATOMS: atom_id res chain seq x y z
N MET A 1 24.07 -13.38 1.93
CA MET A 1 23.72 -11.95 2.03
C MET A 1 23.00 -11.75 3.36
N SER A 2 23.53 -10.91 4.25
CA SER A 2 22.84 -10.57 5.50
C SER A 2 21.56 -9.83 5.15
N ILE A 3 20.40 -10.28 5.65
CA ILE A 3 19.13 -9.62 5.39
C ILE A 3 19.17 -8.26 6.10
N LYS A 4 19.24 -7.18 5.30
CA LYS A 4 19.40 -5.79 5.76
C LYS A 4 18.20 -5.28 6.57
N TRP A 5 17.00 -5.80 6.31
CA TRP A 5 15.76 -5.36 6.95
C TRP A 5 15.08 -6.47 7.76
N LYS A 6 14.53 -6.10 8.90
CA LYS A 6 13.70 -6.97 9.74
C LYS A 6 12.36 -6.29 9.99
N TYR A 7 11.38 -7.05 10.42
CA TYR A 7 10.11 -6.50 10.85
C TYR A 7 9.63 -7.17 12.13
N SER A 8 8.78 -6.47 12.86
CA SER A 8 7.95 -7.02 13.93
C SER A 8 6.52 -6.59 13.71
N PHE A 9 5.57 -7.25 14.38
CA PHE A 9 4.21 -6.78 14.44
C PHE A 9 3.56 -7.10 15.78
N ASP A 10 2.63 -6.25 16.19
CA ASP A 10 1.73 -6.49 17.31
C ASP A 10 0.35 -6.89 16.78
N GLU A 11 -0.27 -7.88 17.42
CA GLU A 11 -1.67 -8.23 17.15
C GLU A 11 -2.60 -7.39 18.01
N LEU A 12 -3.56 -6.74 17.37
CA LEU A 12 -4.52 -5.82 17.99
C LEU A 12 -5.95 -6.28 17.65
N SER A 13 -6.93 -5.79 18.42
CA SER A 13 -8.36 -6.02 18.16
C SER A 13 -8.71 -7.51 17.97
N GLU A 14 -8.32 -8.35 18.95
CA GLU A 14 -8.54 -9.80 18.91
C GLU A 14 -7.93 -10.47 17.65
N GLY A 15 -6.76 -9.99 17.21
CA GLY A 15 -6.05 -10.52 16.06
C GLY A 15 -6.58 -10.06 14.70
N LYS A 16 -7.58 -9.16 14.65
CA LYS A 16 -8.13 -8.60 13.39
C LYS A 16 -7.26 -7.50 12.79
N ILE A 17 -6.28 -7.00 13.54
CA ILE A 17 -5.34 -5.97 13.10
C ILE A 17 -3.93 -6.41 13.45
N ARG A 18 -2.99 -6.18 12.54
CA ARG A 18 -1.55 -6.30 12.80
C ARG A 18 -0.88 -4.96 12.55
N GLU A 19 -0.27 -4.36 13.57
CA GLU A 19 0.54 -3.14 13.43
C GLU A 19 2.01 -3.55 13.22
N TYR A 20 2.60 -3.13 12.11
CA TYR A 20 3.94 -3.51 11.68
C TYR A 20 4.95 -2.38 11.91
N ARG A 21 6.17 -2.77 12.26
CA ARG A 21 7.39 -1.92 12.27
C ARG A 21 8.46 -2.56 11.42
N ILE A 22 9.25 -1.74 10.71
CA ILE A 22 10.38 -2.20 9.90
C ILE A 22 11.67 -1.61 10.46
N PHE A 23 12.72 -2.41 10.49
CA PHE A 23 14.02 -2.08 11.08
C PHE A 23 15.15 -2.27 10.09
N ARG A 24 16.16 -1.40 10.18
CA ARG A 24 17.43 -1.50 9.45
C ARG A 24 18.56 -1.28 10.45
N GLY A 25 19.45 -2.26 10.58
CA GLY A 25 20.55 -2.17 11.56
C GLY A 25 20.11 -2.16 13.04
N GLY A 26 18.88 -2.59 13.34
CA GLY A 26 18.33 -2.60 14.70
C GLY A 26 17.48 -1.38 15.04
N GLU A 27 17.54 -0.32 14.23
CA GLU A 27 16.73 0.89 14.40
C GLU A 27 15.49 0.83 13.50
N SER A 28 14.37 1.39 13.95
CA SER A 28 13.18 1.46 13.12
C SER A 28 13.37 2.52 12.03
N LEU A 29 12.92 2.20 10.81
CA LEU A 29 12.91 3.17 9.73
C LEU A 29 11.95 4.31 10.04
N SER A 30 12.30 5.53 9.66
CA SER A 30 11.33 6.61 9.55
C SER A 30 10.43 6.43 8.32
N TYR A 31 9.32 7.17 8.27
CA TYR A 31 8.42 7.11 7.11
C TYR A 31 9.15 7.50 5.82
N ILE A 32 9.94 8.58 5.84
CA ILE A 32 10.69 9.03 4.67
C ILE A 32 11.77 8.02 4.27
N GLU A 33 12.46 7.38 5.22
CA GLU A 33 13.43 6.34 4.90
C GLU A 33 12.77 5.12 4.23
N MET A 34 11.60 4.72 4.70
CA MET A 34 10.83 3.65 4.07
C MET A 34 10.46 4.02 2.62
N LEU A 35 9.98 5.24 2.38
CA LEU A 35 9.66 5.71 1.03
C LEU A 35 10.90 5.73 0.14
N GLU A 36 12.06 6.15 0.66
CA GLU A 36 13.31 6.15 -0.08
C GLU A 36 13.81 4.74 -0.42
N GLU A 37 13.68 3.78 0.50
CA GLU A 37 14.00 2.38 0.25
C GLU A 37 13.03 1.78 -0.79
N LEU A 38 11.72 2.08 -0.72
CA LEU A 38 10.77 1.68 -1.78
C LEU A 38 11.14 2.30 -3.14
N ARG A 39 11.58 3.55 -3.17
CA ARG A 39 11.92 4.26 -4.41
C ARG A 39 13.16 3.69 -5.09
N THR A 40 14.19 3.38 -4.30
CA THR A 40 15.55 3.16 -4.82
C THR A 40 16.02 1.70 -4.76
N SER A 41 15.44 0.86 -3.90
CA SER A 41 15.92 -0.50 -3.67
C SER A 41 14.93 -1.58 -4.13
N ILE A 42 15.30 -2.32 -5.18
CA ILE A 42 14.57 -3.52 -5.61
C ILE A 42 14.55 -4.60 -4.52
N ASP A 43 15.63 -4.73 -3.75
CA ASP A 43 15.73 -5.68 -2.65
C ASP A 43 14.74 -5.32 -1.52
N PHE A 44 14.59 -4.02 -1.22
CA PHE A 44 13.60 -3.58 -0.24
C PHE A 44 12.17 -3.82 -0.72
N ARG A 45 11.86 -3.53 -1.99
CA ARG A 45 10.53 -3.83 -2.54
C ARG A 45 10.21 -5.33 -2.52
N THR A 46 11.21 -6.17 -2.81
CA THR A 46 11.10 -7.63 -2.68
C THR A 46 10.83 -8.04 -1.23
N PHE A 47 11.59 -7.50 -0.28
CA PHE A 47 11.39 -7.71 1.16
C PHE A 47 9.99 -7.25 1.61
N TYR A 48 9.58 -6.05 1.21
CA TYR A 48 8.30 -5.45 1.59
C TYR A 48 7.12 -6.27 1.07
N ASN A 49 7.17 -6.70 -0.20
CA ASN A 49 6.16 -7.58 -0.78
C ASN A 49 6.11 -8.95 -0.06
N SER A 50 7.27 -9.54 0.26
CA SER A 50 7.35 -10.79 1.03
C SER A 50 6.75 -10.65 2.43
N LEU A 51 7.00 -9.53 3.10
CA LEU A 51 6.43 -9.21 4.41
C LEU A 51 4.89 -9.16 4.38
N LEU A 52 4.32 -8.53 3.35
CA LEU A 52 2.86 -8.45 3.19
C LEU A 52 2.25 -9.81 2.84
N ASN A 53 2.91 -10.59 1.98
CA ASN A 53 2.51 -11.94 1.61
C ASN A 53 2.37 -12.87 2.84
N LYS A 54 3.28 -12.74 3.81
CA LYS A 54 3.27 -13.53 5.06
C LYS A 54 2.10 -13.21 6.01
N CYS A 55 1.31 -12.17 5.76
CA CYS A 55 0.11 -11.91 6.54
C CYS A 55 -0.95 -13.02 6.32
N PRO A 56 -1.49 -13.65 7.38
CA PRO A 56 -2.42 -14.78 7.25
C PRO A 56 -3.83 -14.35 6.85
N PHE A 57 -4.16 -13.06 6.92
CA PHE A 57 -5.48 -12.56 6.54
C PHE A 57 -5.77 -12.87 5.09
N LYS A 58 -6.93 -13.47 4.81
CA LYS A 58 -7.33 -13.83 3.44
C LYS A 58 -7.29 -12.61 2.52
N ALA A 59 -7.87 -11.51 2.98
CA ALA A 59 -7.78 -10.21 2.36
C ALA A 59 -7.61 -9.14 3.45
N PHE A 60 -6.85 -8.09 3.15
CA PHE A 60 -6.57 -7.03 4.12
C PHE A 60 -6.54 -5.66 3.48
N ARG A 61 -6.88 -4.64 4.28
CA ARG A 61 -6.54 -3.24 4.01
C ARG A 61 -5.17 -2.93 4.56
N TRP A 62 -4.44 -2.10 3.86
CA TRP A 62 -3.17 -1.54 4.28
C TRP A 62 -3.38 -0.08 4.59
N GLU A 63 -3.11 0.33 5.83
CA GLU A 63 -3.36 1.70 6.29
C GLU A 63 -2.08 2.22 6.96
N ASN A 64 -1.62 3.39 6.54
CA ASN A 64 -0.44 4.03 7.13
C ASN A 64 -0.84 5.24 7.95
N ARG A 65 0.02 5.64 8.89
CA ARG A 65 -0.16 6.91 9.61
C ARG A 65 -0.16 8.10 8.66
N LEU A 66 -0.74 9.21 9.11
CA LEU A 66 -0.71 10.45 8.35
C LEU A 66 0.72 10.93 8.12
N ILE A 67 0.93 11.57 6.98
CA ILE A 67 2.22 12.08 6.56
C ILE A 67 2.12 13.59 6.34
N THR A 68 3.01 14.33 6.99
CA THR A 68 3.28 15.75 6.75
C THR A 68 4.79 15.96 6.76
N THR A 69 5.24 17.18 6.45
CA THR A 69 6.63 17.60 6.67
C THR A 69 7.09 17.38 8.12
N GLU A 70 6.17 17.48 9.10
CA GLU A 70 6.46 17.33 10.53
C GLU A 70 6.43 15.86 11.01
N THR A 71 5.74 14.97 10.29
CA THR A 71 5.60 13.56 10.70
C THR A 71 6.43 12.59 9.87
N LYS A 72 6.98 13.00 8.71
CA LYS A 72 7.75 12.12 7.81
C LYS A 72 8.99 11.48 8.46
N GLU A 73 9.58 12.14 9.45
CA GLU A 73 10.76 11.64 10.19
C GLU A 73 10.39 10.74 11.38
N ARG A 74 9.10 10.59 11.69
CA ARG A 74 8.65 9.69 12.75
C ARG A 74 8.80 8.23 12.33
N GLU A 75 8.83 7.36 13.32
CA GLU A 75 8.85 5.90 13.14
C GLU A 75 7.78 5.45 12.12
N TYR A 76 8.22 4.68 11.13
CA TYR A 76 7.34 4.08 10.15
C TYR A 76 6.58 2.90 10.76
N THR A 77 5.27 3.10 10.88
CA THR A 77 4.31 2.07 11.26
C THR A 77 3.15 2.06 10.28
N PHE A 78 2.67 0.86 9.98
CA PHE A 78 1.45 0.66 9.19
C PHE A 78 0.65 -0.49 9.79
N VAL A 79 -0.64 -0.54 9.50
CA VAL A 79 -1.49 -1.67 9.92
C VAL A 79 -2.00 -2.44 8.73
N LEU A 80 -2.12 -3.76 8.91
CA LEU A 80 -2.97 -4.61 8.09
C LEU A 80 -4.24 -4.91 8.86
N VAL A 81 -5.39 -4.60 8.26
CA VAL A 81 -6.71 -4.82 8.86
C VAL A 81 -7.38 -5.97 8.13
N ASP A 82 -7.72 -7.04 8.84
CA ASP A 82 -8.42 -8.20 8.29
C ASP A 82 -9.75 -7.77 7.67
N SER A 83 -9.92 -8.10 6.40
CA SER A 83 -10.96 -7.54 5.53
C SER A 83 -11.43 -8.59 4.52
N PRO A 84 -11.93 -9.75 4.96
CA PRO A 84 -12.29 -10.86 4.07
C PRO A 84 -13.38 -10.49 3.06
N SER A 85 -14.19 -9.46 3.35
CA SER A 85 -15.21 -8.93 2.42
C SER A 85 -14.64 -8.31 1.14
N LEU A 86 -13.32 -8.06 1.06
CA LEU A 86 -12.65 -7.60 -0.16
C LEU A 86 -12.52 -8.71 -1.21
N GLU A 87 -12.58 -9.98 -0.79
CA GLU A 87 -12.58 -11.14 -1.68
C GLU A 87 -13.90 -11.18 -2.46
N ARG A 88 -13.86 -10.65 -3.68
CA ARG A 88 -15.02 -10.49 -4.55
C ARG A 88 -14.60 -10.72 -6.00
N ARG A 89 -15.59 -10.85 -6.88
CA ARG A 89 -15.35 -10.90 -8.32
C ARG A 89 -14.64 -9.63 -8.79
N LEU A 90 -13.53 -9.81 -9.50
CA LEU A 90 -12.75 -8.73 -10.08
C LEU A 90 -13.61 -7.82 -10.96
N ASP A 91 -13.54 -6.52 -10.71
CA ASP A 91 -14.20 -5.49 -11.52
C ASP A 91 -13.23 -4.94 -12.57
N LYS A 92 -13.39 -5.41 -13.81
CA LYS A 92 -12.58 -5.00 -14.97
C LYS A 92 -13.10 -3.72 -15.65
N THR A 93 -14.18 -3.13 -15.16
CA THR A 93 -14.92 -2.08 -15.86
C THR A 93 -14.72 -0.70 -15.26
N SER A 94 -14.66 -0.59 -13.92
CA SER A 94 -14.59 0.69 -13.23
C SER A 94 -13.34 1.52 -13.57
N PHE A 95 -12.21 0.86 -13.88
CA PHE A 95 -10.95 1.53 -14.23
C PHE A 95 -10.55 1.35 -15.70
N LYS A 96 -11.45 0.87 -16.57
CA LYS A 96 -11.12 0.48 -17.95
C LYS A 96 -10.36 1.55 -18.76
N GLU A 97 -10.61 2.83 -18.50
CA GLU A 97 -9.96 3.96 -19.19
C GLU A 97 -8.49 4.15 -18.78
N PHE A 98 -8.11 3.61 -17.62
CA PHE A 98 -6.76 3.63 -17.07
C PHE A 98 -5.99 2.32 -17.28
N LEU A 99 -6.67 1.23 -17.67
CA LEU A 99 -6.05 -0.09 -17.93
C LEU A 99 -5.42 -0.12 -19.33
N LYS A 100 -4.30 0.59 -19.51
CA LYS A 100 -3.58 0.65 -20.79
C LYS A 100 -2.51 -0.46 -20.86
N PRO A 101 -2.48 -1.29 -21.93
CA PRO A 101 -1.54 -2.42 -22.03
C PRO A 101 -0.05 -2.09 -22.01
N ARG A 102 0.34 -0.82 -22.18
CA ARG A 102 1.75 -0.39 -22.19
C ARG A 102 2.22 0.11 -20.82
N ASP A 103 1.29 0.34 -19.90
CA ASP A 103 1.57 0.85 -18.58
C ASP A 103 1.41 -0.34 -17.62
N ASP A 104 2.38 -0.56 -16.72
CA ASP A 104 2.26 -1.57 -15.64
C ASP A 104 1.49 -1.03 -14.43
N VAL A 105 1.53 0.29 -14.26
CA VAL A 105 0.89 1.04 -13.19
C VAL A 105 0.34 2.36 -13.74
N ALA A 106 -0.91 2.70 -13.40
CA ALA A 106 -1.51 3.99 -13.71
C ALA A 106 -1.75 4.82 -12.44
N THR A 107 -1.50 6.13 -12.57
CA THR A 107 -1.77 7.13 -11.53
C THR A 107 -2.73 8.18 -12.06
N PHE A 108 -3.82 8.44 -11.33
CA PHE A 108 -4.87 9.38 -11.75
C PHE A 108 -5.66 9.92 -10.54
N PRO A 109 -6.34 11.07 -10.65
CA PRO A 109 -7.21 11.56 -9.58
C PRO A 109 -8.48 10.70 -9.42
N SER A 110 -8.99 10.59 -8.20
CA SER A 110 -10.31 9.97 -7.95
C SER A 110 -11.43 10.72 -8.67
N LEU A 111 -12.62 10.11 -8.82
CA LEU A 111 -13.80 10.75 -9.44
C LEU A 111 -14.16 12.10 -8.78
N ARG A 112 -14.02 12.18 -7.45
CA ARG A 112 -14.26 13.42 -6.68
C ARG A 112 -13.04 14.34 -6.61
N LYS A 113 -11.92 13.93 -7.20
CA LYS A 113 -10.61 14.62 -7.20
C LYS A 113 -10.08 14.93 -5.81
N ASP A 114 -10.49 14.15 -4.82
CA ASP A 114 -10.12 14.27 -3.40
C ASP A 114 -8.99 13.30 -2.99
N ALA A 115 -8.55 12.46 -3.92
CA ALA A 115 -7.46 11.51 -3.75
C ALA A 115 -6.69 11.29 -5.05
N THR A 116 -5.42 10.87 -4.93
CA THR A 116 -4.68 10.23 -6.02
C THR A 116 -4.85 8.72 -5.91
N MET A 117 -5.20 8.08 -7.02
CA MET A 117 -5.33 6.63 -7.16
C MET A 117 -4.10 6.10 -7.90
N ILE A 118 -3.55 4.98 -7.42
CA ILE A 118 -2.46 4.26 -8.07
C ILE A 118 -2.90 2.79 -8.20
N ILE A 119 -2.97 2.29 -9.42
CA ILE A 119 -3.49 0.94 -9.71
C ILE A 119 -2.49 0.16 -10.58
N PRO A 120 -2.36 -1.16 -10.40
CA PRO A 120 -1.70 -1.99 -11.40
C PRO A 120 -2.59 -2.12 -12.65
N THR A 121 -1.99 -2.18 -13.83
CA THR A 121 -2.70 -2.09 -15.12
C THR A 121 -2.43 -3.26 -16.07
N GLU A 122 -1.53 -4.18 -15.72
CA GLU A 122 -1.15 -5.29 -16.60
C GLU A 122 -2.40 -6.11 -17.05
N PRO A 123 -2.69 -6.19 -18.36
CA PRO A 123 -3.91 -6.86 -18.84
C PRO A 123 -3.79 -8.38 -18.95
N SER A 124 -2.57 -8.93 -19.00
CA SER A 124 -2.32 -10.33 -19.38
C SER A 124 -2.56 -11.35 -18.27
N GLN A 125 -2.49 -10.98 -16.99
CA GLN A 125 -2.61 -11.92 -15.86
C GLN A 125 -3.27 -11.27 -14.61
N CYS A 126 -4.52 -10.81 -14.75
CA CYS A 126 -5.20 -10.00 -13.73
C CYS A 126 -5.76 -10.78 -12.51
N GLU A 127 -5.56 -12.09 -12.38
CA GLU A 127 -6.25 -12.90 -11.34
C GLU A 127 -5.90 -12.47 -9.91
N GLY A 128 -4.73 -11.86 -9.70
CA GLY A 128 -4.30 -11.32 -8.40
C GLY A 128 -4.84 -9.94 -8.04
N TYR A 129 -5.58 -9.26 -8.93
CA TYR A 129 -5.66 -7.79 -8.85
C TYR A 129 -6.87 -7.29 -8.05
N GLY A 130 -7.66 -8.15 -7.42
CA GLY A 130 -8.89 -7.72 -6.71
C GLY A 130 -8.64 -6.86 -5.48
N HIS A 131 -7.55 -7.10 -4.76
CA HIS A 131 -7.14 -6.39 -3.54
C HIS A 131 -5.66 -6.68 -3.23
N LEU A 132 -5.10 -5.96 -2.24
CA LEU A 132 -3.66 -6.00 -1.97
C LEU A 132 -3.15 -7.39 -1.61
N ALA A 133 -3.86 -8.12 -0.73
CA ALA A 133 -3.43 -9.46 -0.32
C ALA A 133 -3.33 -10.45 -1.50
N SER A 134 -4.27 -10.43 -2.44
CA SER A 134 -4.21 -11.27 -3.64
C SER A 134 -3.08 -10.81 -4.57
N PHE A 135 -2.88 -9.49 -4.66
CA PHE A 135 -1.86 -8.90 -5.53
C PHE A 135 -0.46 -9.28 -5.08
N VAL A 136 -0.12 -9.10 -3.80
CA VAL A 136 1.23 -9.43 -3.28
C VAL A 136 1.54 -10.92 -3.31
N ARG A 137 0.52 -11.78 -3.42
CA ARG A 137 0.62 -13.24 -3.49
C ARG A 137 0.75 -13.79 -4.91
N ASN A 138 0.06 -13.15 -5.86
CA ASN A 138 -0.21 -13.75 -7.17
C ASN A 138 0.26 -12.89 -8.36
N ALA A 139 0.49 -11.59 -8.17
CA ALA A 139 0.92 -10.73 -9.26
C ALA A 139 2.37 -11.00 -9.66
N PRO A 140 2.75 -10.82 -10.94
CA PRO A 140 4.13 -10.89 -11.36
C PRO A 140 5.03 -9.93 -10.58
N ASN A 141 6.22 -10.40 -10.19
CA ASN A 141 7.14 -9.63 -9.34
C ASN A 141 7.44 -8.24 -9.92
N TYR A 142 7.60 -8.12 -11.23
CA TYR A 142 7.90 -6.84 -11.88
C TYR A 142 6.78 -5.80 -11.72
N VAL A 143 5.50 -6.23 -11.69
CA VAL A 143 4.38 -5.31 -11.44
C VAL A 143 4.30 -4.93 -9.97
N THR A 144 4.57 -5.87 -9.06
CA THR A 144 4.66 -5.54 -7.62
C THR A 144 5.79 -4.54 -7.34
N ASP A 145 6.93 -4.72 -7.99
CA ASP A 145 8.09 -3.83 -7.94
C ASP A 145 7.73 -2.42 -8.44
N MET A 146 7.12 -2.35 -9.63
CA MET A 146 6.70 -1.09 -10.22
C MET A 146 5.65 -0.37 -9.38
N LEU A 147 4.65 -1.09 -8.85
CA LEU A 147 3.60 -0.50 -8.01
C LEU A 147 4.22 0.19 -6.80
N TRP A 148 5.08 -0.51 -6.06
CA TRP A 148 5.70 0.05 -4.86
C TRP A 148 6.61 1.24 -5.15
N LYS A 149 7.35 1.19 -6.26
CA LYS A 149 8.16 2.32 -6.72
C LYS A 149 7.28 3.54 -7.02
N VAL A 150 6.22 3.39 -7.82
CA VAL A 150 5.31 4.48 -8.16
C VAL A 150 4.60 5.03 -6.92
N VAL A 151 4.16 4.17 -6.00
CA VAL A 151 3.59 4.59 -4.71
C VAL A 151 4.55 5.51 -3.96
N SER A 152 5.82 5.11 -3.84
CA SER A 152 6.82 5.92 -3.14
C SER A 152 7.04 7.28 -3.81
N GLU A 153 7.16 7.31 -5.13
CA GLU A 153 7.36 8.54 -5.89
C GLU A 153 6.18 9.50 -5.76
N GLU A 154 4.96 8.98 -5.85
CA GLU A 154 3.75 9.79 -5.74
C GLU A 154 3.52 10.32 -4.32
N VAL A 155 3.87 9.55 -3.29
CA VAL A 155 3.80 10.03 -1.90
C VAL A 155 4.85 11.10 -1.66
N ILE A 156 6.13 10.87 -2.03
CA ILE A 156 7.22 11.84 -1.84
C ILE A 156 6.88 13.18 -2.49
N LYS A 157 6.34 13.18 -3.72
CA LYS A 157 5.90 14.39 -4.44
C LYS A 157 4.83 15.20 -3.69
N ARG A 158 4.08 14.57 -2.79
CA ARG A 158 2.90 15.16 -2.10
C ARG A 158 3.15 15.48 -0.63
N ILE A 159 4.30 15.13 -0.06
CA ILE A 159 4.61 15.49 1.32
C ILE A 159 4.66 17.02 1.43
N GLY A 160 3.82 17.56 2.32
CA GLY A 160 3.73 18.98 2.58
C GLY A 160 3.24 19.27 3.99
N ARG A 161 2.82 20.51 4.24
CA ARG A 161 2.26 20.91 5.55
C ARG A 161 0.90 20.27 5.79
N GLU A 162 0.08 20.18 4.74
CA GLU A 162 -1.21 19.51 4.81
C GLU A 162 -1.05 17.98 4.88
N PRO A 163 -1.82 17.30 5.74
CA PRO A 163 -1.70 15.85 5.91
C PRO A 163 -2.23 15.09 4.71
N ILE A 164 -1.53 14.00 4.39
CA ILE A 164 -1.97 12.97 3.45
C ILE A 164 -2.09 11.62 4.15
N TRP A 165 -3.03 10.80 3.67
CA TRP A 165 -3.27 9.45 4.16
C TRP A 165 -3.05 8.44 3.04
N LEU A 166 -2.14 7.49 3.29
CA LEU A 166 -1.76 6.44 2.35
C LEU A 166 -2.40 5.11 2.76
N SER A 167 -3.27 4.56 1.90
CA SER A 167 -3.96 3.30 2.20
C SER A 167 -4.34 2.50 0.97
N THR A 168 -4.82 1.28 1.17
CA THR A 168 -5.68 0.57 0.22
C THR A 168 -7.13 0.55 0.70
N ALA A 169 -8.05 0.75 -0.25
CA ALA A 169 -9.47 0.52 -0.02
C ALA A 169 -9.92 -0.73 -0.81
N GLY A 170 -11.13 -0.73 -1.37
CA GLY A 170 -11.65 -1.88 -2.13
C GLY A 170 -13.09 -2.26 -1.82
N GLY A 171 -13.80 -1.49 -0.97
CA GLY A 171 -15.22 -1.75 -0.66
C GLY A 171 -16.17 -1.47 -1.84
N GLY A 172 -15.84 -0.49 -2.69
CA GLY A 172 -16.61 -0.16 -3.89
C GLY A 172 -16.16 -1.00 -5.09
N VAL A 173 -14.94 -0.76 -5.56
CA VAL A 173 -14.36 -1.40 -6.75
C VAL A 173 -13.45 -2.55 -6.34
N SER A 174 -13.66 -3.74 -6.90
CA SER A 174 -12.79 -4.92 -6.71
C SER A 174 -11.68 -4.92 -7.75
N TRP A 175 -10.77 -3.95 -7.61
CA TRP A 175 -9.51 -3.84 -8.32
C TRP A 175 -8.56 -3.09 -7.39
N LEU A 176 -7.33 -3.55 -7.21
CA LEU A 176 -6.37 -2.97 -6.28
C LEU A 176 -6.17 -1.51 -6.64
N HIS A 177 -6.36 -0.66 -5.64
CA HIS A 177 -6.04 0.74 -5.76
C HIS A 177 -5.46 1.25 -4.46
N VAL A 178 -4.20 1.68 -4.53
CA VAL A 178 -3.58 2.49 -3.50
C VAL A 178 -4.15 3.90 -3.61
N ARG A 179 -4.40 4.52 -2.47
CA ARG A 179 -4.98 5.85 -2.37
C ARG A 179 -4.07 6.75 -1.55
N ILE A 180 -3.86 7.95 -2.06
CA ILE A 180 -3.30 9.08 -1.32
C ILE A 180 -4.45 10.08 -1.17
N ASP A 181 -5.14 10.04 -0.03
CA ASP A 181 -6.29 10.89 0.28
C ASP A 181 -5.88 12.11 1.10
N THR A 182 -6.65 13.19 0.98
CA THR A 182 -6.54 14.38 1.86
C THR A 182 -7.30 14.24 3.19
N ARG A 183 -8.00 13.11 3.39
CA ARG A 183 -8.72 12.74 4.63
C ARG A 183 -8.79 11.20 4.75
N PRO A 184 -8.82 10.63 5.97
CA PRO A 184 -8.81 9.18 6.19
C PRO A 184 -10.19 8.52 6.01
N LYS A 185 -10.89 8.81 4.91
CA LYS A 185 -12.29 8.43 4.69
C LYS A 185 -12.55 6.91 4.75
N TYR A 186 -11.57 6.11 4.33
CA TYR A 186 -11.72 4.65 4.19
C TYR A 186 -11.02 3.84 5.28
N TYR A 187 -10.35 4.52 6.22
CA TYR A 187 -9.61 3.88 7.29
C TYR A 187 -10.56 3.14 8.23
N GLN A 188 -10.19 1.91 8.59
CA GLN A 188 -10.86 1.12 9.60
C GLN A 188 -10.17 1.27 10.96
N TYR A 189 -8.86 1.48 10.99
CA TYR A 189 -8.13 1.67 12.23
C TYR A 189 -8.23 3.13 12.72
N THR A 190 -9.12 3.35 13.70
CA THR A 190 -9.42 4.68 14.25
C THR A 190 -8.19 5.49 14.70
N PRO A 191 -7.15 4.89 15.34
CA PRO A 191 -5.96 5.62 15.74
C PRO A 191 -5.16 6.26 14.59
N TYR A 192 -5.40 5.88 13.33
CA TYR A 192 -4.74 6.48 12.16
C TYR A 192 -5.59 7.57 11.49
N LYS A 193 -6.76 7.91 12.06
CA LYS A 193 -7.66 8.94 11.52
C LYS A 193 -7.35 10.37 12.00
N THR A 194 -6.31 10.54 12.80
CA THR A 194 -5.98 11.79 13.50
C THR A 194 -4.55 12.20 13.28
#